data_AF-A0A1T5LS51-F1
#
_entry.id   AF-A0A1T5LS51-F1
#
_cell.length_a   1.000
_cell.length_b   1.000
_cell.length_c   1.000
_cell.angle_alpha   90.00
_cell.angle_beta   90.00
_cell.angle_gamma   90.00
#
_symmetry.space_group_name_H-M   'P 1'
#
loop_
_entity.id
_entity.type
_entity.pdbx_description
1 polymer ?
#
loop_
_entity_poly.entity_id
_entity_poly.type
_entity_poly.pdbx_seq_one_letter_code
_entity_poly.pdbx_strand_id
1 'polypeptide(L)'
;MIIGIFGIIIGLVIGFYLPIAFPTIYSPYTSVALLAAIDSVFGAIRATLENKFNSTIFVTGFIGNAIIAGLLAYIGDKMGVPLYYAAIFTFGSRLFQNFAIIRRMLIEKFNNR
;
A
#
# COMPACT_ATOMS: atom_id res chain seq x y z
N MET A 1 -8.82 -10.32 11.26
CA MET A 1 -7.52 -9.78 11.73
C MET A 1 -6.43 -10.85 11.81
N ILE A 2 -6.65 -12.00 12.46
CA ILE A 2 -5.64 -13.08 12.60
C ILE A 2 -5.10 -13.59 11.25
N ILE A 3 -5.99 -13.82 10.27
CA ILE A 3 -5.63 -14.29 8.92
C ILE A 3 -4.70 -13.30 8.19
N GLY A 4 -4.93 -11.99 8.37
CA GLY A 4 -4.10 -10.95 7.75
C GLY A 4 -2.70 -10.87 8.36
N ILE A 5 -2.59 -11.05 9.68
CA ILE A 5 -1.30 -11.11 10.38
C ILE A 5 -0.50 -12.34 9.90
N PHE A 6 -1.16 -13.49 9.81
CA PHE A 6 -0.54 -14.70 9.25
C PHE A 6 -0.07 -14.50 7.80
N GLY A 7 -0.88 -13.85 6.96
CA GLY A 7 -0.51 -13.54 5.59
C GLY A 7 0.75 -12.66 5.50
N ILE A 8 0.86 -11.64 6.37
CA ILE A 8 2.05 -10.78 6.44
C ILE A 8 3.28 -11.58 6.89
N ILE A 9 3.16 -12.41 7.93
CA ILE A 9 4.25 -13.23 8.44
C ILE A 9 4.73 -14.22 7.36
N ILE A 10 3.80 -14.91 6.70
CA ILE A 10 4.11 -15.84 5.61
C ILE A 10 4.82 -15.11 4.47
N GLY A 11 4.30 -13.95 4.04
CA GLY A 11 4.91 -13.14 2.99
C GLY A 11 6.33 -12.68 3.35
N LEU A 12 6.57 -12.25 4.59
CA LEU A 12 7.88 -11.89 5.10
C LEU A 12 8.85 -13.07 5.07
N VAL A 13 8.43 -14.23 5.60
CA VAL A 13 9.25 -15.45 5.62
C VAL A 13 9.62 -15.86 4.19
N ILE A 14 8.64 -15.93 3.28
CA ILE A 14 8.89 -16.27 1.88
C ILE A 14 9.87 -15.26 1.25
N GLY A 15 9.65 -13.96 1.47
CA GLY A 15 10.52 -12.91 0.92
C GLY A 15 11.96 -12.96 1.42
N PHE A 16 12.18 -13.29 2.69
CA PHE A 16 13.53 -13.44 3.26
C PHE A 16 14.25 -14.68 2.75
N TYR A 17 13.54 -15.79 2.53
CA TYR A 17 14.12 -17.04 2.06
C TYR A 17 14.28 -17.12 0.54
N LEU A 18 13.63 -16.23 -0.23
CA LEU A 18 13.79 -16.16 -1.68
C LEU A 18 15.13 -15.48 -2.03
N PRO A 19 16.11 -16.19 -2.63
CA PRO A 19 17.39 -15.62 -3.00
C PRO A 19 17.29 -14.85 -4.33
N ILE A 20 16.28 -14.00 -4.48
CA ILE A 20 16.07 -13.18 -5.67
C ILE A 20 16.73 -11.82 -5.41
N ALA A 21 17.97 -11.66 -5.86
CA ALA A 21 18.60 -10.35 -5.93
C ALA A 21 17.93 -9.56 -7.06
N PHE A 22 17.06 -8.61 -6.72
CA PHE A 22 16.47 -7.71 -7.70
C PHE A 22 17.58 -6.81 -8.29
N PRO A 23 17.76 -6.78 -9.62
CA PRO A 23 18.60 -5.78 -10.25
C PRO A 23 18.13 -4.38 -9.86
N THR A 24 19.07 -3.47 -9.57
CA THR A 24 18.77 -2.09 -9.10
C THR A 24 17.88 -1.29 -10.06
N ILE A 25 17.88 -1.65 -11.36
CA ILE A 25 16.99 -1.10 -12.39
C ILE A 25 15.50 -1.25 -12.01
N TYR A 26 15.11 -2.32 -11.32
CA TYR A 26 13.71 -2.54 -10.94
C TYR A 26 13.32 -1.87 -9.62
N SER A 27 14.26 -1.22 -8.91
CA SER A 27 14.01 -0.61 -7.61
C SER A 27 12.88 0.43 -7.61
N PRO A 28 12.74 1.33 -8.60
CA PRO A 28 11.64 2.30 -8.62
C PRO A 28 10.26 1.64 -8.74
N TYR A 29 10.16 0.59 -9.57
CA TYR A 29 8.94 -0.17 -9.81
C TYR A 29 8.44 -0.85 -8.54
N THR A 30 9.33 -1.61 -7.89
CA THR A 30 9.03 -2.32 -6.65
C THR A 30 8.70 -1.35 -5.52
N SER A 31 9.41 -0.22 -5.46
CA SER A 31 9.19 0.81 -4.42
C SER A 31 7.80 1.45 -4.53
N VAL A 32 7.37 1.81 -5.75
CA VAL A 32 6.05 2.44 -5.95
C VAL A 32 4.92 1.41 -5.76
N ALA A 33 5.12 0.17 -6.23
CA ALA A 33 4.16 -0.92 -6.00
C ALA A 33 4.00 -1.22 -4.50
N LEU A 34 5.11 -1.25 -3.75
CA LEU A 34 5.08 -1.41 -2.29
C LEU A 34 4.36 -0.25 -1.61
N LEU A 35 4.63 0.98 -2.03
CA LEU A 35 3.95 2.16 -1.49
C LEU A 35 2.42 2.08 -1.71
N ALA A 36 1.98 1.67 -2.90
CA ALA A 36 0.57 1.47 -3.22
C ALA A 36 -0.09 0.35 -2.40
N ALA A 37 0.66 -0.72 -2.14
CA ALA A 37 0.24 -1.81 -1.25
C ALA A 37 0.04 -1.31 0.19
N ILE A 38 1.00 -0.53 0.72
CA ILE A 38 0.91 0.06 2.06
C ILE A 38 -0.27 1.04 2.15
N ASP A 39 -0.47 1.93 1.17
CA ASP A 39 -1.65 2.82 1.13
C ASP A 39 -2.97 2.04 1.23
N SER A 40 -3.07 0.92 0.51
CA SER A 40 -4.26 0.06 0.54
C SER A 40 -4.48 -0.60 1.91
N VAL A 41 -3.41 -0.96 2.63
CA VAL A 41 -3.48 -1.45 4.02
C VAL A 41 -3.98 -0.37 4.97
N PHE A 42 -3.48 0.86 4.85
CA PHE A 42 -3.97 1.99 5.66
C PHE A 42 -5.43 2.30 5.34
N GLY A 43 -5.83 2.25 4.06
CA GLY A 43 -7.23 2.36 3.64
C GLY A 43 -8.12 1.28 4.29
N ALA A 44 -7.65 0.04 4.37
CA ALA A 44 -8.36 -1.05 5.04
C ALA A 44 -8.52 -0.83 6.56
N ILE A 45 -7.46 -0.37 7.23
CA ILE A 45 -7.50 -0.05 8.67
C ILE A 45 -8.53 1.06 8.92
N ARG A 46 -8.50 2.12 8.11
CA ARG A 46 -9.48 3.21 8.18
C ARG A 46 -10.91 2.70 7.98
N ALA A 47 -11.15 1.93 6.92
CA ALA A 47 -12.48 1.37 6.64
C ALA A 47 -12.97 0.45 7.77
N THR A 48 -12.06 -0.25 8.45
CA THR A 48 -12.38 -1.07 9.62
C THR A 48 -12.84 -0.22 10.80
N LEU A 49 -12.13 0.89 11.08
CA LEU A 49 -12.52 1.83 12.14
C LEU A 49 -13.85 2.55 11.83
N GLU A 50 -14.15 2.79 10.56
CA GLU A 50 -15.42 3.35 10.09
C GLU A 50 -16.56 2.31 9.98
N ASN A 51 -16.33 1.03 10.31
CA ASN A 51 -17.27 -0.09 10.12
C ASN A 51 -17.77 -0.27 8.67
N LYS A 52 -16.95 0.13 7.69
CA LYS A 52 -17.23 0.04 6.25
C LYS A 52 -16.29 -0.92 5.51
N PHE A 53 -15.57 -1.75 6.26
CA PHE A 53 -14.60 -2.66 5.67
C PHE A 53 -15.28 -3.71 4.79
N ASN A 54 -14.80 -3.84 3.56
CA ASN A 54 -15.21 -4.86 2.61
C ASN A 54 -13.97 -5.53 2.01
N SER A 55 -13.85 -6.84 2.23
CA SER A 55 -12.71 -7.63 1.77
C SER A 55 -12.51 -7.60 0.26
N THR A 56 -13.60 -7.60 -0.52
CA THR A 56 -13.52 -7.53 -1.99
C THR A 56 -12.92 -6.20 -2.42
N ILE A 57 -13.41 -5.09 -1.87
CA ILE A 57 -12.88 -3.74 -2.18
C ILE A 57 -11.42 -3.62 -1.79
N PHE A 58 -11.04 -4.18 -0.63
CA PHE A 58 -9.65 -4.20 -0.19
C PHE A 58 -8.76 -4.99 -1.16
N VAL A 59 -9.11 -6.22 -1.52
CA VAL A 59 -8.29 -7.07 -2.39
C VAL A 59 -8.18 -6.47 -3.79
N THR A 60 -9.29 -5.98 -4.36
CA THR A 60 -9.27 -5.32 -5.67
C THR A 60 -8.46 -4.03 -5.64
N GLY A 61 -8.57 -3.25 -4.57
CA GLY A 61 -7.78 -2.04 -4.36
C GLY A 61 -6.30 -2.34 -4.22
N PHE A 62 -5.94 -3.32 -3.39
CA PHE A 62 -4.55 -3.72 -3.13
C PHE A 62 -3.83 -4.15 -4.41
N ILE A 63 -4.43 -5.08 -5.16
CA ILE A 63 -3.84 -5.59 -6.40
C ILE A 63 -3.92 -4.54 -7.51
N GLY A 64 -5.09 -3.90 -7.69
CA GLY A 64 -5.30 -2.91 -8.74
C GLY A 64 -4.40 -1.69 -8.60
N ASN A 65 -4.28 -1.14 -7.39
CA ASN A 65 -3.40 -0.01 -7.12
C ASN A 65 -1.92 -0.36 -7.33
N ALA A 66 -1.47 -1.55 -6.90
CA ALA A 66 -0.10 -1.99 -7.10
C ALA A 66 0.23 -2.18 -8.59
N ILE A 67 -0.70 -2.75 -9.37
CA ILE A 67 -0.56 -2.88 -10.82
C ILE A 67 -0.50 -1.50 -11.48
N ILE A 68 -1.42 -0.59 -11.15
CA ILE A 68 -1.45 0.77 -11.71
C ILE A 68 -0.15 1.53 -11.37
N ALA A 69 0.32 1.43 -10.12
CA ALA A 69 1.60 1.99 -9.68
C ALA A 69 2.79 1.48 -10.51
N GLY A 70 2.90 0.16 -10.66
CA GLY A 70 3.95 -0.47 -11.46
C GLY A 70 3.87 -0.10 -12.94
N LEU A 71 2.66 -0.06 -13.51
CA LEU A 71 2.43 0.35 -14.89
C LEU A 71 2.80 1.83 -15.13
N LEU A 72 2.44 2.72 -14.22
CA LEU A 72 2.83 4.14 -14.29
C LEU A 72 4.35 4.31 -14.25
N ALA A 73 5.03 3.58 -13.36
CA ALA A 73 6.49 3.58 -13.30
C ALA A 73 7.10 3.05 -14.61
N TYR A 74 6.54 1.98 -15.17
CA TYR A 74 6.99 1.39 -16.43
C TYR A 74 6.79 2.29 -17.65
N ILE A 75 5.61 2.89 -17.77
CA ILE A 75 5.33 3.83 -18.85
C ILE A 75 6.28 5.03 -18.75
N GLY A 76 6.53 5.51 -17.52
CA GLY A 76 7.52 6.56 -17.27
C GLY A 76 8.91 6.24 -17.78
N ASP A 77 9.42 5.08 -17.37
CA ASP A 77 10.75 4.63 -17.78
C ASP A 77 10.87 4.51 -19.31
N LYS A 78 9.82 3.99 -19.99
CA LYS A 78 9.79 3.92 -21.46
C LYS A 78 9.70 5.26 -22.15
N MET A 79 9.08 6.26 -21.54
CA MET A 79 8.96 7.62 -22.07
C MET A 79 10.16 8.50 -21.71
N GLY A 80 11.10 8.03 -20.87
CA GLY A 80 12.19 8.83 -20.33
C GLY A 80 11.72 9.93 -19.35
N VAL A 81 10.52 9.78 -18.79
CA VAL A 81 9.90 10.74 -17.87
C VAL A 81 9.66 10.04 -16.52
N PRO A 82 10.02 10.65 -15.37
CA PRO A 82 9.92 9.98 -14.08
C PRO A 82 8.48 9.97 -13.52
N LEU A 83 7.53 9.35 -14.25
CA LEU A 83 6.11 9.21 -13.88
C LEU A 83 5.89 8.48 -12.55
N TYR A 84 6.89 7.72 -12.08
CA TYR A 84 6.85 7.12 -10.74
C TYR A 84 6.69 8.17 -9.63
N TYR A 85 7.15 9.42 -9.83
CA TYR A 85 6.89 10.50 -8.87
C TYR A 85 5.40 10.81 -8.74
N ALA A 86 4.63 10.83 -9.84
CA ALA A 86 3.20 11.09 -9.79
C ALA A 86 2.46 10.03 -8.95
N ALA A 87 2.86 8.76 -9.11
CA ALA A 87 2.37 7.67 -8.28
C ALA A 87 2.78 7.87 -6.81
N ILE A 88 4.05 8.19 -6.53
CA ILE A 88 4.53 8.45 -5.15
C ILE A 88 3.73 9.58 -4.49
N PHE A 89 3.50 10.70 -5.18
CA PHE A 89 2.72 11.81 -4.63
C PHE A 89 1.26 11.40 -4.36
N THR A 90 0.65 10.68 -5.29
CA THR A 90 -0.76 10.27 -5.17
C THR A 90 -0.96 9.26 -4.05
N PHE A 91 -0.17 8.18 -4.05
CA PHE A 91 -0.25 7.14 -3.01
C PHE A 91 0.27 7.65 -1.66
N GLY A 92 1.35 8.43 -1.66
CA GLY A 92 1.91 9.02 -0.44
C GLY A 92 0.94 9.99 0.23
N SER A 93 0.32 10.89 -0.55
CA SER A 93 -0.68 11.81 0.00
C SER A 93 -1.87 11.05 0.61
N ARG A 94 -2.40 10.04 -0.09
CA ARG A 94 -3.48 9.19 0.43
C ARG A 94 -3.09 8.42 1.69
N LEU A 95 -1.87 7.90 1.75
CA LEU A 95 -1.36 7.21 2.92
C LEU A 95 -1.33 8.14 4.13
N PHE A 96 -0.76 9.34 4.00
CA PHE A 96 -0.72 10.32 5.08
C PHE A 96 -2.11 10.79 5.51
N GLN A 97 -3.02 10.98 4.56
CA GLN A 97 -4.43 11.31 4.84
C GLN A 97 -5.13 10.19 5.62
N ASN A 98 -4.99 8.94 5.17
CA ASN A 98 -5.55 7.77 5.86
C ASN A 98 -4.99 7.66 7.29
N PHE A 99 -3.68 7.86 7.47
CA PHE A 99 -3.06 7.89 8.79
C PHE A 99 -3.62 9.00 9.69
N ALA A 100 -3.77 10.22 9.17
CA ALA A 100 -4.32 11.34 9.93
C ALA A 100 -5.74 11.05 10.44
N ILE A 101 -6.58 10.45 9.59
CA ILE A 101 -7.96 10.07 9.93
C ILE A 101 -7.97 8.94 10.96
N ILE A 102 -7.17 7.88 10.76
CA ILE A 102 -7.02 6.77 11.72
C ILE A 102 -6.62 7.31 13.09
N ARG A 103 -5.58 8.15 13.15
CA ARG A 103 -5.09 8.75 14.40
C ARG A 103 -6.20 9.54 15.10
N ARG A 104 -6.95 10.37 14.37
CA ARG A 104 -8.06 11.15 14.92
C ARG A 104 -9.14 10.26 15.53
N MET A 105 -9.60 9.25 14.78
CA MET A 105 -10.65 8.33 15.25
C MET A 105 -10.22 7.55 16.50
N LEU A 106 -8.94 7.13 16.57
CA LEU A 106 -8.41 6.44 17.74
C LEU A 106 -8.39 7.34 18.99
N ILE A 107 -8.00 8.61 18.84
CA ILE A 107 -7.99 9.58 19.94
C ILE A 107 -9.41 9.90 20.40
N GLU A 108 -10.34 10.17 19.47
CA GLU A 108 -11.75 10.45 19.81
C GLU A 108 -12.39 9.26 20.54
N LYS A 109 -12.09 8.03 20.12
CA LYS A 109 -12.57 6.82 20.79
C LYS A 109 -11.97 6.62 22.19
N PHE A 110 -10.76 7.11 22.43
CA PHE A 110 -10.12 7.06 23.74
C PHE A 110 -10.65 8.14 24.69
N ASN A 111 -10.92 9.35 24.18
CA ASN A 111 -11.47 10.46 24.97
C ASN A 111 -12.97 10.30 25.29
N ASN A 112 -13.75 9.63 24.44
CA ASN A 112 -15.17 9.32 24.69
C ASN A 112 -15.38 8.04 25.52
N ARG A 113 -14.38 7.64 26.33
CA ARG A 113 -14.47 6.58 27.33
C ARG A 113 -14.36 7.17 28.73
#